data_AF-A0A7X0ZY60-F1
#
_entry.id   AF-A0A7X0ZY60-F1
#
_cell.length_a   1.000
_cell.length_b   1.000
_cell.length_c   1.000
_cell.angle_alpha   90.00
_cell.angle_beta   90.00
_cell.angle_gamma   90.00
#
_symmetry.space_group_name_H-M   'P 1'
#
loop_
_entity.id
_entity.type
_entity.pdbx_description
1 polymer ?
#
loop_
_entity_poly.entity_id
_entity_poly.type
_entity_poly.pdbx_seq_one_letter_code
_entity_poly.pdbx_strand_id
1 'polypeptide(L)'
;MEYEDIKNCELLKIQEKGHPFDGVESEVLKEIIELYYTGKLSVTKIIDKFGLSIDNASKFSAYLPFFYAERKCPYDDIHLIAKLPSKSSLKNFFPDFQCENCSHIECDKVKKVCSCSNCQLKKENEKKKLSAIIYDSYLDSEVEFQDINIFDRINIATLLQITNLEFNCLVPQYKTYKSSVNGFTMDTLRDLIDKDILKVSDQTSIEAFSNITDTNFSYRVDETLFKLNIVSNRYNGKEMFERLKYLDDIEIVNTREYIRLWTDYVIHELLKIFRFEMKKLGFTRELDVEEKEKTFCNALDSWLELYSPSQVYALIYKSIRDADNARTTGTIGNYRYHEIKFIIVLVDKMITKYEQEGWEIKNYDYPSQLEIDIKTKLFFMKVIKEKNWFGTIIPEWNQVTFEKNSTTNTIVTNYSEYIDKLECQRMDENIDITLHMARYYYFMPYGIVIDDGNIECLFATSKDLVDYLTFLKGSERVKTEDFGESVETQISRASHFYVNRSYSSNLIYFIIKKVIENGIPTIEEWEEDGN
;
A
#
# COMPACT_ATOMS: atom_id res chain seq x y z
N MET A 1 -27.04 -39.50 -17.71
CA MET A 1 -26.72 -40.84 -18.24
C MET A 1 -27.90 -41.76 -17.93
N GLU A 2 -28.33 -42.53 -18.91
CA GLU A 2 -29.35 -43.58 -18.80
C GLU A 2 -28.69 -44.97 -18.86
N TYR A 3 -29.43 -46.02 -18.53
CA TYR A 3 -28.91 -47.39 -18.64
C TYR A 3 -28.48 -47.73 -20.08
N GLU A 4 -29.16 -47.13 -21.06
CA GLU A 4 -28.85 -47.25 -22.49
C GLU A 4 -27.44 -46.78 -22.84
N ASP A 5 -26.86 -45.87 -22.06
CA ASP A 5 -25.50 -45.36 -22.26
C ASP A 5 -24.42 -46.33 -21.75
N ILE A 6 -24.77 -47.28 -20.86
CA ILE A 6 -23.84 -48.23 -20.24
C ILE A 6 -24.09 -49.69 -20.59
N LYS A 7 -25.22 -50.02 -21.22
CA LYS A 7 -25.60 -51.41 -21.54
C LYS A 7 -24.62 -52.10 -22.52
N ASN A 8 -23.94 -51.30 -23.35
CA ASN A 8 -23.03 -51.79 -24.38
C ASN A 8 -21.57 -51.78 -23.94
N CYS A 9 -21.27 -51.27 -22.74
CA CYS A 9 -19.90 -51.23 -22.24
C CYS A 9 -19.39 -52.64 -21.96
N GLU A 10 -18.11 -52.86 -22.27
CA GLU A 10 -17.43 -54.10 -21.90
C GLU A 10 -17.13 -54.09 -20.39
N LEU A 11 -17.60 -55.12 -19.68
CA LEU A 11 -17.40 -55.23 -18.23
C LEU A 11 -16.04 -55.85 -17.93
N LEU A 12 -15.34 -55.28 -16.96
CA LEU A 12 -14.08 -55.84 -16.47
C LEU A 12 -14.36 -57.19 -15.79
N LYS A 13 -13.55 -58.19 -16.15
CA LYS A 13 -13.69 -59.53 -15.59
C LYS A 13 -13.28 -59.53 -14.12
N ILE A 14 -14.18 -59.99 -13.25
CA ILE A 14 -13.93 -60.08 -11.82
C ILE A 14 -13.07 -61.33 -11.55
N GLN A 15 -11.90 -61.14 -10.95
CA GLN A 15 -10.94 -62.22 -10.65
C GLN A 15 -10.69 -62.39 -9.15
N GLU A 16 -11.30 -61.54 -8.31
CA GLU A 16 -11.12 -61.56 -6.86
C GLU A 16 -11.91 -62.71 -6.23
N LYS A 17 -11.19 -63.68 -5.64
CA LYS A 17 -11.79 -64.84 -4.97
C LYS A 17 -12.65 -64.40 -3.79
N GLY A 18 -13.91 -64.82 -3.80
CA GLY A 18 -14.89 -64.46 -2.75
C GLY A 18 -15.68 -63.18 -3.03
N HIS A 19 -15.47 -62.53 -4.19
CA HIS A 19 -16.36 -61.47 -4.65
C HIS A 19 -17.75 -62.06 -4.99
N PRO A 20 -18.88 -61.36 -4.74
CA PRO A 20 -20.22 -61.93 -4.98
C PRO A 20 -20.57 -62.27 -6.43
N PHE A 21 -19.77 -61.77 -7.38
CA PHE A 21 -19.88 -62.05 -8.81
C PHE A 21 -18.69 -62.89 -9.34
N ASP A 22 -17.85 -63.41 -8.44
CA ASP A 22 -16.77 -64.34 -8.80
C ASP A 22 -17.36 -65.60 -9.44
N GLY A 23 -16.78 -66.04 -10.56
CA GLY A 23 -17.25 -67.20 -11.32
C GLY A 23 -18.56 -67.01 -12.12
N VAL A 24 -19.18 -65.82 -12.11
CA VAL A 24 -20.37 -65.53 -12.93
C VAL A 24 -19.95 -65.28 -14.38
N GLU A 25 -20.56 -66.00 -15.33
CA GLU A 25 -20.32 -65.79 -16.77
C GLU A 25 -20.71 -64.38 -17.23
N SER A 26 -19.98 -63.83 -18.20
CA SER A 26 -20.12 -62.43 -18.62
C SER A 26 -21.53 -62.08 -19.13
N GLU A 27 -22.19 -63.01 -19.82
CA GLU A 27 -23.55 -62.89 -20.32
C GLU A 27 -24.56 -62.82 -19.16
N VAL A 28 -24.38 -63.68 -18.15
CA VAL A 28 -25.22 -63.71 -16.94
C VAL A 28 -25.02 -62.44 -16.11
N LEU A 29 -23.78 -61.96 -16.01
CA LEU A 29 -23.49 -60.70 -15.34
C LEU A 29 -24.17 -59.51 -16.02
N LYS A 30 -24.19 -59.46 -17.36
CA LYS A 30 -24.94 -58.43 -18.11
C LYS A 30 -26.44 -58.50 -17.81
N GLU A 31 -27.03 -59.69 -17.75
CA GLU A 31 -28.45 -59.87 -17.37
C GLU A 31 -28.73 -59.35 -15.95
N ILE A 32 -27.88 -59.68 -14.97
CA ILE A 32 -27.98 -59.20 -13.59
C ILE A 32 -27.99 -57.66 -13.54
N ILE A 33 -27.08 -57.03 -14.27
CA ILE A 33 -26.94 -55.58 -14.32
C ILE A 33 -28.15 -54.92 -15.01
N GLU A 34 -28.66 -55.49 -16.09
CA GLU A 34 -29.89 -55.02 -16.75
C GLU A 34 -31.07 -55.04 -15.78
N LEU A 35 -31.30 -56.16 -15.10
CA LEU A 35 -32.41 -56.33 -14.15
C LEU A 35 -32.32 -55.33 -13.00
N TYR A 36 -31.11 -55.04 -12.52
CA TYR A 36 -30.86 -54.05 -11.47
C TYR A 36 -31.25 -52.63 -11.90
N TYR A 37 -30.72 -52.14 -13.01
CA TYR A 37 -30.94 -50.75 -13.44
C TYR A 37 -32.35 -50.51 -13.96
N THR A 38 -32.91 -51.44 -14.75
CA THR A 38 -34.28 -51.35 -15.28
C THR A 38 -35.35 -51.47 -14.18
N GLY A 39 -35.01 -52.07 -13.03
CA GLY A 39 -35.97 -52.29 -11.94
C GLY A 39 -36.99 -53.37 -12.22
N LYS A 40 -36.75 -54.24 -13.22
CA LYS A 40 -37.58 -55.40 -13.52
C LYS A 40 -37.67 -56.38 -12.33
N LEU A 41 -36.62 -56.43 -11.48
CA LEU A 41 -36.60 -57.19 -10.22
C LEU A 41 -36.08 -56.33 -9.06
N SER A 42 -36.52 -56.65 -7.84
CA SER A 42 -35.91 -56.10 -6.62
C SER A 42 -34.55 -56.76 -6.36
N VAL A 43 -33.65 -56.05 -5.67
CA VAL A 43 -32.29 -56.54 -5.38
C VAL A 43 -32.30 -57.89 -4.65
N THR A 44 -33.22 -58.09 -3.70
CA THR A 44 -33.39 -59.37 -3.00
C THR A 44 -33.73 -60.50 -3.98
N LYS A 45 -34.66 -60.26 -4.91
CA LYS A 45 -35.03 -61.26 -5.93
C LYS A 45 -33.90 -61.55 -6.91
N ILE A 46 -33.04 -60.56 -7.20
CA ILE A 46 -31.84 -60.76 -8.03
C ILE A 46 -30.83 -61.64 -7.29
N ILE A 47 -30.56 -61.35 -6.01
CA ILE A 47 -29.66 -62.16 -5.17
C ILE A 47 -30.14 -63.61 -5.11
N ASP A 48 -31.43 -63.83 -4.85
CA ASP A 48 -32.02 -65.17 -4.75
C ASP A 48 -32.01 -65.91 -6.11
N LYS A 49 -32.39 -65.24 -7.21
CA LYS A 49 -32.47 -65.84 -8.55
C LYS A 49 -31.11 -66.34 -9.04
N PHE A 50 -30.05 -65.60 -8.75
CA PHE A 50 -28.69 -65.91 -9.23
C PHE A 50 -27.77 -66.52 -8.15
N GLY A 51 -28.29 -66.79 -6.94
CA GLY A 51 -27.53 -67.42 -5.87
C GLY A 51 -26.31 -66.61 -5.39
N LEU A 52 -26.41 -65.28 -5.40
CA LEU A 52 -25.29 -64.39 -5.09
C LEU A 52 -24.96 -64.40 -3.59
N SER A 53 -23.68 -64.48 -3.24
CA SER A 53 -23.22 -64.45 -1.85
C SER A 53 -23.19 -63.02 -1.29
N ILE A 54 -24.37 -62.43 -1.08
CA ILE A 54 -24.54 -61.06 -0.55
C ILE A 54 -25.52 -61.08 0.65
N ASP A 55 -24.98 -60.94 1.86
CA ASP A 55 -25.78 -61.01 3.10
C ASP A 55 -26.76 -59.82 3.29
N ASN A 56 -26.52 -58.70 2.60
CA ASN A 56 -27.35 -57.50 2.72
C ASN A 56 -27.56 -56.83 1.35
N ALA A 57 -28.81 -56.81 0.88
CA ALA A 57 -29.21 -56.22 -0.39
C ALA A 57 -28.78 -54.74 -0.56
N SER A 58 -28.66 -53.97 0.53
CA SER A 58 -28.16 -52.58 0.44
C SER A 58 -26.70 -52.47 -0.03
N LYS A 59 -25.89 -53.52 0.18
CA LYS A 59 -24.49 -53.56 -0.24
C LYS A 59 -24.31 -53.92 -1.72
N PHE A 60 -25.37 -54.36 -2.42
CA PHE A 60 -25.28 -54.80 -3.82
C PHE A 60 -24.56 -53.78 -4.73
N SER A 61 -24.88 -52.49 -4.57
CA SER A 61 -24.25 -51.41 -5.36
C SER A 61 -22.74 -51.27 -5.15
N ALA A 62 -22.20 -51.72 -4.01
CA ALA A 62 -20.78 -51.67 -3.74
C ALA A 62 -19.97 -52.73 -4.52
N TYR A 63 -20.64 -53.80 -4.95
CA TYR A 63 -20.04 -54.92 -5.70
C TYR A 63 -20.17 -54.78 -7.22
N LEU A 64 -20.79 -53.70 -7.71
CA LEU A 64 -20.95 -53.50 -9.15
C LEU A 64 -19.57 -53.49 -9.86
N PRO A 65 -19.46 -54.17 -11.02
CA PRO A 65 -18.19 -54.29 -11.74
C PRO A 65 -17.73 -52.94 -12.30
N PHE A 66 -16.45 -52.91 -12.67
CA PHE A 66 -15.91 -51.88 -13.53
C PHE A 66 -16.26 -52.16 -15.00
N PHE A 67 -16.23 -51.13 -15.84
CA PHE A 67 -16.37 -51.25 -17.28
C PHE A 67 -15.23 -50.51 -17.98
N TYR A 68 -14.86 -50.96 -19.17
CA TYR A 68 -13.90 -50.28 -20.04
C TYR A 68 -14.58 -49.10 -20.73
N ALA A 69 -13.96 -47.93 -20.59
CA ALA A 69 -14.31 -46.73 -21.31
C ALA A 69 -13.65 -46.72 -22.69
N GLU A 70 -14.24 -46.02 -23.65
CA GLU A 70 -13.64 -45.80 -24.97
C GLU A 70 -12.36 -44.95 -24.89
N ARG A 71 -12.21 -44.16 -23.81
CA ARG A 71 -11.01 -43.35 -23.56
C ARG A 71 -9.84 -44.24 -23.17
N LYS A 72 -8.65 -43.91 -23.70
CA LYS A 72 -7.40 -44.61 -23.39
C LYS A 72 -6.51 -43.77 -22.47
N CYS A 73 -5.70 -44.45 -21.68
CA CYS A 73 -4.66 -43.85 -20.88
C CYS A 73 -3.61 -43.15 -21.78
N PRO A 74 -3.27 -41.88 -21.54
CA PRO A 74 -2.32 -41.14 -22.38
C PRO A 74 -0.87 -41.65 -22.27
N TYR A 75 -0.57 -42.50 -21.29
CA TYR A 75 0.78 -43.01 -21.06
C TYR A 75 0.98 -44.45 -21.53
N ASP A 76 -0.05 -45.29 -21.39
CA ASP A 76 0.03 -46.73 -21.64
C ASP A 76 -0.80 -47.18 -22.87
N ASP A 77 -1.63 -46.30 -23.44
CA ASP A 77 -2.55 -46.57 -24.56
C ASP A 77 -3.59 -47.70 -24.29
N ILE A 78 -3.79 -48.07 -23.02
CA ILE A 78 -4.80 -49.04 -22.57
C ILE A 78 -6.10 -48.31 -22.23
N HIS A 79 -7.25 -48.94 -22.52
CA HIS A 79 -8.57 -48.40 -22.15
C HIS A 79 -8.68 -48.16 -20.64
N LEU A 80 -9.22 -47.01 -20.26
CA LEU A 80 -9.48 -46.68 -18.86
C LEU A 80 -10.70 -47.46 -18.36
N ILE A 81 -10.73 -47.76 -17.07
CA ILE A 81 -11.84 -48.43 -16.41
C ILE A 81 -12.60 -47.47 -15.48
N ALA A 82 -13.90 -47.68 -15.32
CA ALA A 82 -14.75 -46.91 -14.40
C ALA A 82 -15.71 -47.82 -13.66
N LYS A 83 -15.98 -47.52 -12.38
CA LYS A 83 -16.92 -48.30 -11.57
C LYS A 83 -18.37 -47.94 -11.91
N LEU A 84 -19.21 -48.94 -12.14
CA LEU A 84 -20.63 -48.71 -12.36
C LEU A 84 -21.32 -48.04 -11.15
N PRO A 85 -22.23 -47.06 -11.37
CA PRO A 85 -22.91 -46.34 -10.28
C PRO A 85 -24.00 -47.16 -9.60
N SER A 86 -24.43 -46.72 -8.42
CA SER A 86 -25.72 -47.19 -7.91
C SER A 86 -26.88 -46.72 -8.81
N LYS A 87 -28.02 -47.42 -8.77
CA LYS A 87 -29.23 -47.02 -9.50
C LYS A 87 -29.68 -45.59 -9.19
N SER A 88 -29.57 -45.14 -7.94
CA SER A 88 -29.93 -43.77 -7.54
C SER A 88 -28.94 -42.72 -8.06
N SER A 89 -27.67 -43.09 -8.26
CA SER A 89 -26.62 -42.20 -8.77
C SER A 89 -26.53 -42.13 -10.29
N LEU A 90 -27.19 -43.03 -11.02
CA LEU A 90 -27.07 -43.17 -12.49
C LEU A 90 -27.32 -41.85 -13.25
N LYS A 91 -28.36 -41.09 -12.87
CA LYS A 91 -28.71 -39.82 -13.53
C LYS A 91 -27.59 -38.77 -13.43
N ASN A 92 -26.87 -38.75 -12.32
CA ASN A 92 -25.79 -37.81 -12.01
C ASN A 92 -24.42 -38.51 -12.01
N PHE A 93 -24.24 -39.56 -12.80
CA PHE A 93 -23.00 -40.33 -12.82
C PHE A 93 -21.90 -39.62 -13.60
N PHE A 94 -20.77 -39.43 -12.92
CA PHE A 94 -19.52 -38.92 -13.48
C PHE A 94 -18.40 -39.75 -12.83
N PRO A 95 -17.92 -40.82 -13.48
CA PRO A 95 -16.93 -41.69 -12.88
C PRO A 95 -15.56 -41.03 -12.82
N ASP A 96 -14.75 -41.51 -11.86
CA ASP A 96 -13.30 -41.41 -11.95
C ASP A 96 -12.84 -42.53 -12.88
N PHE A 97 -12.20 -42.18 -14.00
CA PHE A 97 -11.62 -43.17 -14.92
C PHE A 97 -10.22 -43.51 -14.46
N GLN A 98 -9.89 -44.80 -14.35
CA GLN A 98 -8.61 -45.28 -13.84
C GLN A 98 -7.91 -46.18 -14.85
N CYS A 99 -6.59 -46.05 -15.02
CA CYS A 99 -5.79 -46.99 -15.78
C CYS A 99 -5.36 -48.17 -14.90
N GLU A 100 -5.54 -49.40 -15.37
CA GLU A 100 -5.17 -50.61 -14.61
C GLU A 100 -3.66 -50.82 -14.52
N ASN A 101 -2.88 -50.28 -15.45
CA ASN A 101 -1.44 -50.47 -15.51
C ASN A 101 -0.69 -49.42 -14.67
N CYS A 102 -0.76 -48.14 -15.06
CA CYS A 102 -0.06 -47.08 -14.32
C CYS A 102 -0.88 -46.46 -13.18
N SER A 103 -2.13 -46.88 -12.93
CA SER A 103 -3.02 -46.23 -11.95
C SER A 103 -3.27 -44.74 -12.22
N HIS A 104 -3.17 -44.30 -13.48
CA HIS A 104 -3.58 -42.95 -13.90
C HIS A 104 -5.07 -42.74 -13.60
N ILE A 105 -5.45 -41.53 -13.15
CA ILE A 105 -6.86 -41.20 -12.85
C ILE A 105 -7.24 -39.93 -13.60
N GLU A 106 -8.31 -39.99 -14.40
CA GLU A 106 -8.98 -38.83 -14.98
C GLU A 106 -10.30 -38.58 -14.23
N CYS A 107 -10.46 -37.37 -13.69
CA CYS A 107 -11.67 -36.95 -12.98
C CYS A 107 -12.35 -35.80 -13.72
N ASP A 108 -13.57 -36.03 -14.22
CA ASP A 108 -14.31 -35.02 -15.01
C ASP A 108 -14.87 -33.86 -14.14
N LYS A 109 -14.88 -33.95 -12.80
CA LYS A 109 -15.50 -32.92 -11.92
C LYS A 109 -14.73 -32.47 -10.68
N VAL A 110 -13.73 -33.23 -10.23
CA VAL A 110 -12.98 -32.92 -9.00
C VAL A 110 -11.52 -32.70 -9.37
N LYS A 111 -10.88 -31.68 -8.79
CA LYS A 111 -9.41 -31.45 -8.84
C LYS A 111 -8.62 -32.56 -8.13
N LYS A 112 -8.95 -33.84 -8.35
CA LYS A 112 -8.13 -34.96 -7.88
C LYS A 112 -6.86 -34.96 -8.72
N VAL A 113 -5.74 -34.70 -8.07
CA VAL A 113 -4.43 -34.77 -8.69
C VAL A 113 -4.03 -36.24 -8.79
N CYS A 114 -3.80 -36.72 -10.02
CA CYS A 114 -3.27 -38.06 -10.21
C CYS A 114 -1.81 -38.13 -9.73
N SER A 115 -1.48 -39.17 -8.95
CA SER A 115 -0.17 -39.39 -8.36
C SER A 115 0.62 -40.54 -8.99
N CYS A 116 0.24 -41.01 -10.19
CA CYS A 116 1.01 -42.06 -10.87
C CYS A 116 2.41 -41.56 -11.30
N SER A 117 3.37 -42.48 -11.45
CA SER A 117 4.75 -42.15 -11.79
C SER A 117 4.87 -41.31 -13.06
N ASN A 118 4.08 -41.60 -14.10
CA ASN A 118 4.11 -40.85 -15.35
C ASN A 118 3.56 -39.42 -15.20
N CYS A 119 2.49 -39.23 -14.41
CA CYS A 119 1.98 -37.90 -14.07
C CYS A 119 2.99 -37.11 -13.22
N GLN A 120 3.67 -37.76 -12.28
CA GLN A 120 4.71 -37.14 -11.47
C GLN A 120 5.90 -36.70 -12.33
N LEU A 121 6.40 -37.57 -13.21
CA LEU A 121 7.48 -37.25 -14.15
C LEU A 121 7.09 -36.10 -15.10
N LYS A 122 5.85 -36.09 -15.61
CA LYS A 122 5.35 -34.99 -16.42
C LYS A 122 5.36 -33.66 -15.64
N LYS A 123 4.83 -33.66 -14.41
CA LYS A 123 4.84 -32.49 -13.52
C LYS A 123 6.25 -32.02 -13.20
N GLU A 124 7.19 -32.93 -12.95
CA GLU A 124 8.60 -32.61 -12.70
C GLU A 124 9.26 -31.98 -13.93
N ASN A 125 9.00 -32.51 -15.13
CA ASN A 125 9.52 -31.95 -16.37
C ASN A 125 8.93 -30.57 -16.67
N GLU A 126 7.63 -30.37 -16.46
CA GLU A 126 6.98 -29.06 -16.58
C GLU A 126 7.55 -28.07 -15.57
N LYS A 127 7.78 -28.50 -14.32
CA LYS A 127 8.43 -27.68 -13.30
C LYS A 127 9.86 -27.29 -13.69
N LYS A 128 10.66 -28.23 -14.21
CA LYS A 128 12.03 -27.93 -14.70
C LYS A 128 12.01 -26.92 -15.85
N LYS A 129 11.10 -27.07 -16.81
CA LYS A 129 10.92 -26.10 -17.90
C LYS A 129 10.55 -24.72 -17.36
N LEU A 130 9.59 -24.66 -16.45
CA LEU A 130 9.15 -23.41 -15.83
C LEU A 130 10.28 -22.74 -15.04
N SER A 131 11.06 -23.51 -14.25
CA SER A 131 12.23 -22.99 -13.54
C SER A 131 13.24 -22.35 -14.49
N ALA A 132 13.48 -22.96 -15.66
CA ALA A 132 14.38 -22.39 -16.67
C ALA A 132 13.83 -21.07 -17.24
N ILE A 133 12.54 -21.03 -17.61
CA ILE A 133 11.91 -19.80 -18.14
C ILE A 133 11.94 -18.68 -17.08
N ILE A 134 11.61 -19.00 -15.83
CA ILE A 134 11.66 -18.04 -14.71
C ILE A 134 13.07 -17.49 -14.56
N TYR A 135 14.09 -18.35 -14.59
CA TYR A 135 15.48 -17.92 -14.49
C TYR A 135 15.87 -17.01 -15.66
N ASP A 136 15.54 -17.41 -16.89
CA ASP A 136 15.88 -16.67 -18.10
C ASP A 136 15.20 -15.30 -18.16
N SER A 137 13.92 -15.21 -17.75
CA SER A 137 13.17 -13.95 -17.66
C SER A 137 13.78 -12.94 -16.69
N TYR A 138 14.64 -13.37 -15.78
CA TYR A 138 15.16 -12.56 -14.68
C TYR A 138 16.67 -12.33 -14.71
N LEU A 139 17.37 -12.80 -15.74
CA LEU A 139 18.83 -12.76 -15.87
C LEU A 139 19.45 -11.37 -15.67
N ASP A 140 18.78 -10.30 -16.11
CA ASP A 140 19.35 -8.93 -16.12
C ASP A 140 18.53 -7.89 -15.34
N SER A 141 17.58 -8.30 -14.49
CA SER A 141 16.59 -7.37 -13.89
C SER A 141 16.74 -7.17 -12.39
N GLU A 142 17.95 -7.08 -11.84
CA GLU A 142 18.15 -6.82 -10.40
C GLU A 142 17.86 -5.35 -10.04
N VAL A 143 17.21 -5.12 -8.89
CA VAL A 143 16.95 -3.76 -8.38
C VAL A 143 18.02 -3.39 -7.36
N GLU A 144 18.73 -2.29 -7.59
CA GLU A 144 19.70 -1.77 -6.63
C GLU A 144 18.99 -1.16 -5.42
N PHE A 145 19.44 -1.50 -4.21
CA PHE A 145 18.86 -1.05 -2.94
C PHE A 145 18.75 0.49 -2.88
N GLN A 146 19.72 1.21 -3.43
CA GLN A 146 19.76 2.67 -3.38
C GLN A 146 18.73 3.34 -4.31
N ASP A 147 18.22 2.62 -5.31
CA ASP A 147 17.27 3.16 -6.29
C ASP A 147 15.82 3.01 -5.82
N ILE A 148 15.60 2.26 -4.73
CA ILE A 148 14.27 2.07 -4.13
C ILE A 148 13.89 3.31 -3.32
N ASN A 149 12.85 4.00 -3.78
CA ASN A 149 12.29 5.17 -3.10
C ASN A 149 11.69 4.82 -1.72
N ILE A 150 11.37 5.85 -0.94
CA ILE A 150 10.92 5.70 0.45
C ILE A 150 9.57 5.00 0.53
N PHE A 151 8.64 5.34 -0.37
CA PHE A 151 7.32 4.71 -0.44
C PHE A 151 7.44 3.18 -0.63
N ASP A 152 8.26 2.76 -1.58
CA ASP A 152 8.49 1.35 -1.88
C ASP A 152 9.23 0.65 -0.74
N ARG A 153 10.19 1.31 -0.09
CA ARG A 153 10.82 0.78 1.13
C ARG A 153 9.82 0.55 2.26
N ILE A 154 8.86 1.46 2.48
CA ILE A 154 7.81 1.28 3.49
C ILE A 154 6.87 0.12 3.10
N ASN A 155 6.53 -0.02 1.82
CA ASN A 155 5.73 -1.13 1.32
C ASN A 155 6.45 -2.48 1.48
N ILE A 156 7.74 -2.54 1.19
CA ILE A 156 8.59 -3.72 1.44
C ILE A 156 8.62 -4.03 2.94
N ALA A 157 8.97 -3.07 3.79
CA ALA A 157 9.01 -3.25 5.24
C ALA A 157 7.68 -3.78 5.80
N THR A 158 6.58 -3.21 5.33
CA THR A 158 5.23 -3.66 5.65
C THR A 158 5.05 -5.12 5.27
N LEU A 159 5.32 -5.49 4.02
CA LEU A 159 5.21 -6.86 3.55
C LEU A 159 6.04 -7.83 4.42
N LEU A 160 7.30 -7.48 4.68
CA LEU A 160 8.21 -8.31 5.47
C LEU A 160 7.75 -8.48 6.91
N GLN A 161 7.15 -7.46 7.52
CA GLN A 161 6.68 -7.53 8.90
C GLN A 161 5.33 -8.26 9.02
N ILE A 162 4.37 -8.01 8.12
CA ILE A 162 3.05 -8.68 8.17
C ILE A 162 3.16 -10.18 7.91
N THR A 163 4.12 -10.61 7.08
CA THR A 163 4.39 -12.03 6.84
C THR A 163 5.38 -12.62 7.83
N ASN A 164 5.92 -11.80 8.75
CA ASN A 164 7.04 -12.15 9.61
C ASN A 164 8.18 -12.86 8.85
N LEU A 165 8.56 -12.31 7.69
CA LEU A 165 9.53 -12.96 6.81
C LEU A 165 10.91 -12.98 7.47
N GLU A 166 11.60 -14.11 7.36
CA GLU A 166 13.01 -14.25 7.74
C GLU A 166 13.91 -14.14 6.51
N PHE A 167 15.18 -13.81 6.72
CA PHE A 167 16.16 -13.73 5.66
C PHE A 167 16.24 -15.05 4.87
N ASN A 168 16.35 -14.97 3.54
CA ASN A 168 16.31 -16.10 2.60
C ASN A 168 15.00 -16.91 2.54
N CYS A 169 13.93 -16.47 3.21
CA CYS A 169 12.60 -17.04 3.01
C CYS A 169 11.88 -16.38 1.82
N LEU A 170 10.95 -17.13 1.22
CA LEU A 170 10.06 -16.60 0.18
C LEU A 170 8.87 -15.88 0.80
N VAL A 171 8.48 -14.76 0.19
CA VAL A 171 7.22 -14.11 0.49
C VAL A 171 6.10 -15.12 0.20
N PRO A 172 5.24 -15.40 1.20
CA PRO A 172 4.16 -16.38 1.04
C PRO A 172 3.08 -15.88 0.08
N GLN A 173 2.08 -16.72 -0.17
CA GLN A 173 0.94 -16.41 -1.03
C GLN A 173 0.11 -15.27 -0.42
N TYR A 174 -0.34 -14.29 -1.21
CA TYR A 174 -1.10 -13.12 -0.71
C TYR A 174 -2.27 -13.51 0.19
N LYS A 175 -2.97 -14.61 -0.12
CA LYS A 175 -4.10 -15.10 0.67
C LYS A 175 -3.76 -15.40 2.14
N THR A 176 -2.49 -15.63 2.49
CA THR A 176 -2.08 -15.96 3.87
C THR A 176 -1.93 -14.72 4.75
N TYR A 177 -1.82 -13.53 4.17
CA TYR A 177 -1.65 -12.26 4.90
C TYR A 177 -2.57 -11.14 4.39
N LYS A 178 -3.49 -11.44 3.46
CA LYS A 178 -4.57 -10.54 3.05
C LYS A 178 -5.48 -10.28 4.24
N SER A 179 -5.27 -9.15 4.91
CA SER A 179 -6.11 -8.64 5.98
C SER A 179 -6.47 -7.19 5.69
N SER A 180 -7.72 -6.80 5.94
CA SER A 180 -8.12 -5.39 5.83
C SER A 180 -7.49 -4.51 6.92
N VAL A 181 -6.85 -5.11 7.93
CA VAL A 181 -6.33 -4.42 9.12
C VAL A 181 -4.85 -4.04 8.99
N ASN A 182 -4.14 -4.51 7.95
CA ASN A 182 -2.70 -4.28 7.82
C ASN A 182 -2.30 -3.29 6.71
N GLY A 183 -3.27 -2.67 6.03
CA GLY A 183 -3.04 -1.67 4.99
C GLY A 183 -2.30 -2.16 3.74
N PHE A 184 -2.02 -3.48 3.61
CA PHE A 184 -1.28 -4.04 2.49
C PHE A 184 -2.23 -4.67 1.45
N THR A 185 -2.37 -4.01 0.31
CA THR A 185 -3.35 -4.34 -0.72
C THR A 185 -2.76 -5.19 -1.85
N MET A 186 -3.62 -5.84 -2.64
CA MET A 186 -3.20 -6.54 -3.85
C MET A 186 -2.53 -5.57 -4.85
N ASP A 187 -2.98 -4.32 -4.90
CA ASP A 187 -2.39 -3.32 -5.78
C ASP A 187 -0.99 -2.90 -5.30
N THR A 188 -0.76 -2.85 -3.98
CA THR A 188 0.60 -2.69 -3.44
C THR A 188 1.50 -3.86 -3.86
N LEU A 189 0.99 -5.09 -3.79
CA LEU A 189 1.75 -6.28 -4.20
C LEU A 189 2.09 -6.23 -5.69
N ARG A 190 1.12 -5.87 -6.54
CA ARG A 190 1.32 -5.72 -7.99
C ARG A 190 2.34 -4.65 -8.33
N ASP A 191 2.26 -3.49 -7.68
CA ASP A 191 3.22 -2.40 -7.89
C ASP A 191 4.66 -2.84 -7.57
N LEU A 192 4.88 -3.61 -6.49
CA LEU A 192 6.20 -4.17 -6.18
C LEU A 192 6.67 -5.23 -7.21
N ILE A 193 5.75 -5.95 -7.85
CA ILE A 193 6.06 -6.91 -8.92
C ILE A 193 6.41 -6.16 -10.21
N ASP A 194 5.60 -5.17 -10.59
CA ASP A 194 5.79 -4.38 -11.81
C ASP A 194 7.10 -3.57 -11.78
N LYS A 195 7.60 -3.25 -10.59
CA LYS A 195 8.91 -2.61 -10.36
C LYS A 195 10.08 -3.59 -10.24
N ASP A 196 9.86 -4.89 -10.52
CA ASP A 196 10.83 -5.97 -10.37
C ASP A 196 11.39 -6.16 -8.95
N ILE A 197 10.83 -5.50 -7.93
CA ILE A 197 11.27 -5.66 -6.53
C ILE A 197 10.94 -7.07 -6.02
N LEU A 198 9.80 -7.62 -6.48
CA LEU A 198 9.37 -8.98 -6.21
C LEU A 198 9.34 -9.81 -7.48
N LYS A 199 10.11 -10.90 -7.48
CA LYS A 199 10.15 -11.87 -8.58
C LYS A 199 9.40 -13.14 -8.23
N VAL A 200 8.74 -13.73 -9.22
CA VAL A 200 8.09 -15.05 -9.05
C VAL A 200 9.13 -16.10 -8.69
N SER A 201 8.86 -16.91 -7.67
CA SER A 201 9.70 -18.04 -7.31
C SER A 201 9.31 -19.30 -8.06
N ASP A 202 10.32 -20.02 -8.54
CA ASP A 202 10.22 -21.37 -9.13
C ASP A 202 9.79 -22.46 -8.12
N GLN A 203 9.77 -22.13 -6.82
CA GLN A 203 9.23 -22.99 -5.77
C GLN A 203 7.70 -22.91 -5.70
N THR A 204 7.07 -21.98 -6.42
CA THR A 204 5.61 -21.89 -6.54
C THR A 204 5.04 -23.17 -7.17
N SER A 205 3.86 -23.59 -6.69
CA SER A 205 3.15 -24.76 -7.23
C SER A 205 2.83 -24.58 -8.72
N ILE A 206 3.03 -25.62 -9.54
CA ILE A 206 2.75 -25.59 -10.99
C ILE A 206 1.29 -25.18 -11.28
N GLU A 207 0.37 -25.52 -10.36
CA GLU A 207 -1.05 -25.18 -10.45
C GLU A 207 -1.32 -23.67 -10.44
N ALA A 208 -0.42 -22.84 -9.91
CA ALA A 208 -0.56 -21.38 -9.90
C ALA A 208 -0.32 -20.76 -11.28
N PHE A 209 0.30 -21.50 -12.20
CA PHE A 209 0.67 -21.05 -13.54
C PHE A 209 -0.34 -21.49 -14.60
N SER A 210 -0.41 -20.71 -15.69
CA SER A 210 -1.20 -21.01 -16.88
C SER A 210 -0.47 -20.51 -18.13
N ASN A 211 -0.91 -20.96 -19.31
CA ASN A 211 -0.32 -20.55 -20.60
C ASN A 211 1.21 -20.70 -20.68
N ILE A 212 1.76 -21.78 -20.10
CA ILE A 212 3.20 -22.05 -20.12
C ILE A 212 3.61 -22.40 -21.55
N THR A 213 4.44 -21.56 -22.15
CA THR A 213 5.07 -21.74 -23.46
C THR A 213 6.58 -21.89 -23.28
N ASP A 214 7.35 -22.02 -24.36
CA ASP A 214 8.81 -22.13 -24.26
C ASP A 214 9.49 -20.84 -23.78
N THR A 215 8.82 -19.68 -23.85
CA THR A 215 9.41 -18.37 -23.51
C THR A 215 8.58 -17.51 -22.56
N ASN A 216 7.37 -17.94 -22.19
CA ASN A 216 6.46 -17.11 -21.40
C ASN A 216 5.50 -17.96 -20.56
N PHE A 217 4.99 -17.37 -19.48
CA PHE A 217 4.00 -17.95 -18.58
C PHE A 217 3.06 -16.87 -18.04
N SER A 218 1.87 -17.29 -17.63
CA SER A 218 0.94 -16.49 -16.82
C SER A 218 0.83 -17.11 -15.43
N TYR A 219 0.48 -16.32 -14.42
CA TYR A 219 0.36 -16.81 -13.05
C TYR A 219 -0.72 -16.06 -12.26
N ARG A 220 -1.25 -16.73 -11.24
CA ARG A 220 -2.20 -16.13 -10.29
C ARG A 220 -1.42 -15.50 -9.13
N VAL A 221 -1.43 -14.16 -9.08
CA VAL A 221 -0.68 -13.37 -8.09
C VAL A 221 -1.00 -13.77 -6.65
N ASP A 222 -2.25 -14.11 -6.36
CA ASP A 222 -2.71 -14.48 -5.01
C ASP A 222 -2.25 -15.87 -4.54
N GLU A 223 -1.85 -16.74 -5.46
CA GLU A 223 -1.37 -18.10 -5.22
C GLU A 223 0.13 -18.28 -5.47
N THR A 224 0.84 -17.21 -5.81
CA THR A 224 2.26 -17.25 -6.17
C THR A 224 3.16 -16.94 -4.97
N LEU A 225 4.31 -17.61 -4.88
CA LEU A 225 5.38 -17.27 -3.94
C LEU A 225 6.35 -16.30 -4.62
N PHE A 226 6.81 -15.30 -3.87
CA PHE A 226 7.73 -14.29 -4.40
C PHE A 226 9.07 -14.30 -3.67
N LYS A 227 10.11 -13.89 -4.38
CA LYS A 227 11.45 -13.64 -3.85
C LYS A 227 11.74 -12.14 -3.96
N LEU A 228 12.36 -11.57 -2.92
CA LEU A 228 12.94 -10.23 -3.01
C LEU A 228 14.08 -10.23 -4.02
N ASN A 229 14.01 -9.32 -4.97
CA ASN A 229 15.00 -9.11 -6.02
C ASN A 229 15.67 -7.76 -5.83
N ILE A 230 16.44 -7.66 -4.75
CA ILE A 230 17.16 -6.45 -4.38
C ILE A 230 18.61 -6.83 -4.16
N VAL A 231 19.51 -6.05 -4.74
CA VAL A 231 20.96 -6.18 -4.55
C VAL A 231 21.52 -4.92 -3.94
N SER A 232 22.70 -5.05 -3.33
CA SER A 232 23.42 -3.91 -2.78
C SER A 232 24.90 -4.19 -2.84
N ASN A 233 25.66 -3.22 -3.36
CA ASN A 233 27.11 -3.22 -3.27
C ASN A 233 27.63 -2.74 -1.89
N ARG A 234 26.78 -2.12 -1.06
CA ARG A 234 27.16 -1.57 0.25
C ARG A 234 26.92 -2.52 1.41
N TYR A 235 25.90 -3.36 1.32
CA TYR A 235 25.44 -4.22 2.41
C TYR A 235 25.46 -5.67 1.98
N ASN A 236 25.81 -6.57 2.90
CA ASN A 236 25.59 -7.99 2.67
C ASN A 236 24.07 -8.30 2.68
N GLY A 237 23.68 -9.44 2.11
CA GLY A 237 22.26 -9.77 1.94
C GLY A 237 21.43 -9.77 3.23
N LYS A 238 22.00 -10.23 4.35
CA LYS A 238 21.30 -10.25 5.64
C LYS A 238 21.12 -8.83 6.18
N GLU A 239 22.18 -8.02 6.15
CA GLU A 239 22.12 -6.62 6.60
C GLU A 239 21.13 -5.80 5.76
N MET A 240 21.17 -5.95 4.44
CA MET A 240 20.22 -5.32 3.52
C MET A 240 18.78 -5.71 3.85
N PHE A 241 18.53 -7.00 4.09
CA PHE A 241 17.21 -7.50 4.46
C PHE A 241 16.69 -6.88 5.76
N GLU A 242 17.54 -6.81 6.80
CA GLU A 242 17.17 -6.21 8.08
C GLU A 242 16.89 -4.71 7.92
N ARG A 243 17.71 -3.98 7.15
CA ARG A 243 17.49 -2.55 6.85
C ARG A 243 16.18 -2.31 6.11
N LEU A 244 15.83 -3.17 5.13
CA LEU A 244 14.52 -3.13 4.47
C LEU A 244 13.39 -3.43 5.43
N LYS A 245 13.52 -4.44 6.30
CA LYS A 245 12.47 -4.88 7.20
C LYS A 245 12.19 -3.85 8.30
N TYR A 246 13.23 -3.21 8.85
CA TYR A 246 13.12 -2.35 10.04
C TYR A 246 13.27 -0.85 9.75
N LEU A 247 13.66 -0.48 8.53
CA LEU A 247 13.82 0.89 8.04
C LEU A 247 14.87 1.70 8.84
N ASP A 248 16.00 1.06 9.17
CA ASP A 248 17.02 1.64 10.06
C ASP A 248 17.92 2.71 9.39
N ASP A 249 17.77 2.98 8.08
CA ASP A 249 18.66 3.85 7.30
C ASP A 249 17.97 4.76 6.27
N ILE A 250 16.73 5.14 6.54
CA ILE A 250 16.00 6.04 5.63
C ILE A 250 16.44 7.49 5.83
N GLU A 251 17.08 8.04 4.79
CA GLU A 251 17.25 9.48 4.63
C GLU A 251 16.12 10.03 3.75
N ILE A 252 15.38 11.01 4.26
CA ILE A 252 14.36 11.71 3.50
C ILE A 252 15.03 12.86 2.75
N VAL A 253 15.06 12.75 1.42
CA VAL A 253 15.74 13.73 0.56
C VAL A 253 14.73 14.68 -0.12
N ASN A 254 13.45 14.28 -0.20
CA ASN A 254 12.41 15.01 -0.91
C ASN A 254 11.24 15.41 0.00
N THR A 255 11.15 16.70 0.31
CA THR A 255 10.10 17.30 1.15
C THR A 255 8.69 17.13 0.59
N ARG A 256 8.52 17.18 -0.73
CA ARG A 256 7.20 16.99 -1.34
C ARG A 256 6.72 15.55 -1.22
N GLU A 257 7.62 14.59 -1.45
CA GLU A 257 7.32 13.18 -1.25
C GLU A 257 6.94 12.91 0.21
N TYR A 258 7.67 13.50 1.15
CA TYR A 258 7.38 13.42 2.58
C TYR A 258 5.98 13.92 2.95
N ILE A 259 5.60 15.13 2.53
CA ILE A 259 4.27 15.68 2.86
C ILE A 259 3.17 14.86 2.21
N ARG A 260 3.39 14.41 0.97
CA ARG A 260 2.45 13.52 0.30
C ARG A 260 2.25 12.24 1.10
N LEU A 261 3.33 11.56 1.52
CA LEU A 261 3.24 10.35 2.32
C LEU A 261 2.59 10.57 3.69
N TRP A 262 2.92 11.68 4.36
CA TRP A 262 2.28 12.06 5.61
C TRP A 262 0.77 12.22 5.43
N THR A 263 0.37 12.99 4.42
CA THR A 263 -1.04 13.26 4.11
C THR A 263 -1.78 11.98 3.75
N ASP A 264 -1.21 11.15 2.87
CA ASP A 264 -1.79 9.88 2.44
C ASP A 264 -2.04 8.94 3.64
N TYR A 265 -1.06 8.79 4.55
CA TYR A 265 -1.22 7.92 5.72
C TYR A 265 -2.18 8.49 6.76
N VAL A 266 -2.20 9.81 6.96
CA VAL A 266 -3.18 10.46 7.84
C VAL A 266 -4.60 10.30 7.31
N ILE A 267 -4.82 10.59 6.03
CA ILE A 267 -6.13 10.42 5.37
C ILE A 267 -6.58 8.96 5.48
N HIS A 268 -5.66 8.01 5.28
CA HIS A 268 -5.97 6.59 5.41
C HIS A 268 -6.48 6.22 6.81
N GLU A 269 -5.80 6.67 7.87
CA GLU A 269 -6.26 6.41 9.24
C GLU A 269 -7.56 7.14 9.57
N LEU A 270 -7.73 8.39 9.16
CA LEU A 270 -8.97 9.14 9.39
C LEU A 270 -10.16 8.51 8.67
N LEU A 271 -9.98 8.01 7.44
CA LEU A 271 -11.00 7.27 6.71
C LEU A 271 -11.38 5.97 7.42
N LYS A 272 -10.39 5.25 7.97
CA LYS A 272 -10.61 4.05 8.77
C LYS A 272 -11.38 4.35 10.06
N ILE A 273 -11.04 5.43 10.76
CA ILE A 273 -11.78 5.92 11.93
C ILE A 273 -13.23 6.28 11.53
N PHE A 274 -13.40 7.01 10.44
CA PHE A 274 -14.71 7.37 9.90
C PHE A 274 -15.57 6.14 9.61
N ARG A 275 -15.04 5.17 8.86
CA ARG A 275 -15.72 3.90 8.56
C ARG A 275 -16.11 3.15 9.83
N PHE A 276 -15.24 3.13 10.84
CA PHE A 276 -15.54 2.50 12.13
C PHE A 276 -16.71 3.18 12.85
N GLU A 277 -16.68 4.51 13.01
CA GLU A 277 -17.73 5.26 13.69
C GLU A 277 -19.07 5.21 12.91
N MET A 278 -19.02 5.24 11.58
CA MET A 278 -20.19 5.08 10.71
C MET A 278 -20.84 3.70 10.89
N LYS A 279 -20.06 2.61 10.80
CA LYS A 279 -20.55 1.24 11.00
C LYS A 279 -21.16 1.06 12.38
N LYS A 280 -20.53 1.63 13.41
CA LYS A 280 -20.97 1.57 14.80
C LYS A 280 -22.37 2.17 15.02
N LEU A 281 -22.72 3.22 14.29
CA LEU A 281 -24.06 3.85 14.35
C LEU A 281 -25.02 3.38 13.24
N GLY A 282 -24.62 2.37 12.45
CA GLY A 282 -25.48 1.74 11.44
C GLY A 282 -25.54 2.46 10.09
N PHE A 283 -24.62 3.38 9.81
CA PHE A 283 -24.46 4.01 8.50
C PHE A 283 -23.58 3.14 7.60
N THR A 284 -24.19 2.22 6.84
CA THR A 284 -23.45 1.23 6.02
C THR A 284 -23.66 1.37 4.52
N ARG A 285 -24.63 2.19 4.07
CA ARG A 285 -25.09 2.20 2.68
C ARG A 285 -24.07 2.74 1.68
N GLU A 286 -23.29 3.74 2.10
CA GLU A 286 -22.36 4.45 1.21
C GLU A 286 -20.88 4.08 1.46
N LEU A 287 -20.58 3.27 2.48
CA LEU A 287 -19.19 3.01 2.91
C LEU A 287 -18.35 2.20 1.91
N ASP A 288 -19.02 1.45 1.02
CA ASP A 288 -18.37 0.63 0.00
C ASP A 288 -18.55 1.24 -1.41
N VAL A 289 -18.90 2.53 -1.51
CA VAL A 289 -19.05 3.25 -2.77
C VAL A 289 -17.84 4.16 -3.00
N GLU A 290 -16.95 3.76 -3.90
CA GLU A 290 -15.66 4.41 -4.18
C GLU A 290 -15.76 5.92 -4.44
N GLU A 291 -16.75 6.36 -5.23
CA GLU A 291 -16.96 7.79 -5.52
C GLU A 291 -17.29 8.61 -4.26
N LYS A 292 -18.06 8.02 -3.32
CA LYS A 292 -18.45 8.68 -2.07
C LYS A 292 -17.28 8.74 -1.09
N GLU A 293 -16.49 7.68 -1.04
CA GLU A 293 -15.24 7.65 -0.29
C GLU A 293 -14.25 8.69 -0.78
N LYS A 294 -14.04 8.78 -2.10
CA LYS A 294 -13.19 9.82 -2.70
C LYS A 294 -13.67 11.23 -2.35
N THR A 295 -14.99 11.45 -2.34
CA THR A 295 -15.57 12.72 -1.92
C THR A 295 -15.21 13.05 -0.46
N PHE A 296 -15.24 12.06 0.43
CA PHE A 296 -14.84 12.23 1.82
C PHE A 296 -13.34 12.46 1.99
N CYS A 297 -12.49 11.73 1.24
CA CYS A 297 -11.04 11.94 1.24
C CYS A 297 -10.67 13.36 0.82
N ASN A 298 -11.33 13.92 -0.20
CA ASN A 298 -11.11 15.31 -0.61
C ASN A 298 -11.48 16.30 0.50
N ALA A 299 -12.54 16.03 1.27
CA ALA A 299 -12.91 16.87 2.42
C ALA A 299 -11.87 16.76 3.56
N LEU A 300 -11.37 15.55 3.83
CA LEU A 300 -10.27 15.35 4.79
C LEU A 300 -9.03 16.16 4.40
N ASP A 301 -8.64 16.11 3.13
CA ASP A 301 -7.49 16.86 2.60
C ASP A 301 -7.62 18.36 2.90
N SER A 302 -8.78 18.96 2.58
CA SER A 302 -9.04 20.37 2.88
C SER A 302 -9.05 20.70 4.38
N TRP A 303 -9.59 19.83 5.23
CA TRP A 303 -9.59 20.09 6.67
C TRP A 303 -8.19 19.96 7.28
N LEU A 304 -7.35 19.07 6.74
CA LEU A 304 -5.98 18.84 7.21
C LEU A 304 -5.00 19.98 6.86
N GLU A 305 -5.39 20.91 5.97
CA GLU A 305 -4.63 22.13 5.71
C GLU A 305 -4.53 23.03 6.95
N LEU A 306 -5.55 23.00 7.83
CA LEU A 306 -5.67 23.92 8.97
C LEU A 306 -5.69 23.21 10.33
N TYR A 307 -6.05 21.92 10.36
CA TYR A 307 -6.31 21.19 11.60
C TYR A 307 -5.46 19.94 11.71
N SER A 308 -5.10 19.58 12.95
CA SER A 308 -4.42 18.32 13.21
C SER A 308 -5.37 17.13 12.97
N PRO A 309 -4.85 15.92 12.70
CA PRO A 309 -5.68 14.72 12.55
C PRO A 309 -6.60 14.46 13.77
N SER A 310 -6.10 14.79 14.96
CA SER A 310 -6.81 14.71 16.24
C SER A 310 -8.02 15.65 16.30
N GLN A 311 -7.88 16.89 15.80
CA GLN A 311 -8.98 17.85 15.71
C GLN A 311 -9.98 17.44 14.64
N VAL A 312 -9.50 17.00 13.47
CA VAL A 312 -10.37 16.49 12.39
C VAL A 312 -11.17 15.29 12.88
N TYR A 313 -10.56 14.37 13.63
CA TYR A 313 -11.28 13.27 14.26
C TYR A 313 -12.36 13.76 15.24
N ALA A 314 -12.06 14.75 16.09
CA ALA A 314 -13.06 15.31 17.01
C ALA A 314 -14.29 15.88 16.26
N LEU A 315 -14.07 16.57 15.14
CA LEU A 315 -15.13 17.09 14.27
C LEU A 315 -15.95 15.96 13.64
N ILE A 316 -15.29 14.95 13.08
CA ILE A 316 -15.93 13.77 12.48
C ILE A 316 -16.79 13.05 13.53
N TYR A 317 -16.21 12.74 14.68
CA TYR A 317 -16.86 12.05 15.78
C TYR A 317 -18.16 12.73 16.20
N LYS A 318 -18.11 14.05 16.40
CA LYS A 318 -19.29 14.82 16.79
C LYS A 318 -20.32 14.89 15.65
N SER A 319 -19.88 15.11 14.42
CA SER A 319 -20.75 15.23 13.25
C SER A 319 -21.49 13.95 12.91
N ILE A 320 -20.88 12.77 13.09
CA ILE A 320 -21.57 11.47 12.90
C ILE A 320 -22.68 11.31 13.95
N ARG A 321 -22.46 11.72 15.21
CA ARG A 321 -23.51 11.67 16.25
C ARG A 321 -24.64 12.66 15.98
N ASP A 322 -24.32 13.85 15.51
CA ASP A 322 -25.33 14.83 15.11
C ASP A 322 -26.14 14.31 13.91
N ALA A 323 -25.49 13.64 12.96
CA ALA A 323 -26.17 12.96 11.86
C ALA A 323 -27.07 11.81 12.35
N ASP A 324 -26.61 11.04 13.33
CA ASP A 324 -27.40 9.96 13.94
C ASP A 324 -28.62 10.49 14.68
N ASN A 325 -28.45 11.56 15.46
CA ASN A 325 -29.55 12.27 16.10
C ASN A 325 -30.55 12.80 15.06
N ALA A 326 -30.08 13.38 13.96
CA ALA A 326 -30.97 13.86 12.89
C ALA A 326 -31.72 12.70 12.20
N ARG A 327 -31.05 11.56 12.01
CA ARG A 327 -31.64 10.34 11.43
C ARG A 327 -32.71 9.75 12.33
N THR A 328 -32.43 9.61 13.62
CA THR A 328 -33.36 9.03 14.61
C THR A 328 -34.55 9.94 14.93
N THR A 329 -34.36 11.26 14.89
CA THR A 329 -35.43 12.25 15.07
C THR A 329 -36.22 12.56 13.80
N GLY A 330 -35.83 12.00 12.65
CA GLY A 330 -36.51 12.22 11.36
C GLY A 330 -36.25 13.58 10.71
N THR A 331 -35.25 14.33 11.18
CA THR A 331 -34.90 15.67 10.69
C THR A 331 -33.82 15.68 9.61
N ILE A 332 -33.26 14.51 9.27
CA ILE A 332 -32.22 14.34 8.23
C ILE A 332 -32.68 14.71 6.80
N GLY A 333 -33.99 14.67 6.51
CA GLY A 333 -34.53 15.01 5.19
C GLY A 333 -33.98 14.14 4.05
N ASN A 334 -33.65 14.78 2.92
CA ASN A 334 -33.14 14.10 1.72
C ASN A 334 -31.74 13.50 1.88
N TYR A 335 -31.00 13.89 2.93
CA TYR A 335 -29.67 13.35 3.22
C TYR A 335 -29.69 11.88 3.67
N ARG A 336 -30.86 11.29 3.92
CA ARG A 336 -31.01 9.84 4.20
C ARG A 336 -30.47 8.90 3.10
N TYR A 337 -30.17 9.46 1.93
CA TYR A 337 -29.56 8.75 0.78
C TYR A 337 -28.13 9.22 0.48
N HIS A 338 -27.63 10.22 1.22
CA HIS A 338 -26.35 10.91 1.01
C HIS A 338 -25.70 11.19 2.37
N GLU A 339 -25.51 10.11 3.15
CA GLU A 339 -25.07 10.12 4.54
C GLU A 339 -23.67 10.72 4.68
N ILE A 340 -22.72 10.34 3.81
CA ILE A 340 -21.35 10.86 3.81
C ILE A 340 -21.35 12.37 3.52
N LYS A 341 -22.10 12.81 2.50
CA LYS A 341 -22.21 14.23 2.16
C LYS A 341 -22.81 15.05 3.31
N PHE A 342 -23.78 14.48 4.01
CA PHE A 342 -24.38 15.15 5.16
C PHE A 342 -23.37 15.37 6.29
N ILE A 343 -22.54 14.38 6.56
CA ILE A 343 -21.49 14.48 7.59
C ILE A 343 -20.47 15.54 7.22
N ILE A 344 -20.04 15.61 5.96
CA ILE A 344 -19.16 16.69 5.47
C ILE A 344 -19.79 18.07 5.76
N VAL A 345 -21.07 18.26 5.38
CA VAL A 345 -21.80 19.51 5.66
C VAL A 345 -21.88 19.85 7.15
N LEU A 346 -22.03 18.84 8.02
CA LEU A 346 -22.06 19.05 9.46
C LEU A 346 -20.69 19.44 10.02
N VAL A 347 -19.61 18.83 9.52
CA VAL A 347 -18.24 19.21 9.87
C VAL A 347 -17.97 20.65 9.45
N ASP A 348 -18.25 21.02 8.20
CA ASP A 348 -18.02 22.38 7.70
C ASP A 348 -18.80 23.43 8.49
N LYS A 349 -20.07 23.16 8.80
CA LYS A 349 -20.88 24.04 9.66
C LYS A 349 -20.30 24.18 11.05
N MET A 350 -19.72 23.11 11.59
CA MET A 350 -19.09 23.12 12.89
C MET A 350 -17.83 23.97 12.85
N ILE A 351 -16.96 23.79 11.85
CA ILE A 351 -15.77 24.62 11.64
C ILE A 351 -16.16 26.11 11.60
N THR A 352 -17.09 26.50 10.71
CA THR A 352 -17.54 27.89 10.58
C THR A 352 -18.06 28.46 11.90
N LYS A 353 -18.80 27.65 12.68
CA LYS A 353 -19.29 28.07 13.99
C LYS A 353 -18.15 28.31 14.98
N TYR A 354 -17.18 27.40 15.05
CA TYR A 354 -16.04 27.53 15.96
C TYR A 354 -15.18 28.75 15.61
N GLU A 355 -14.98 29.03 14.31
CA GLU A 355 -14.28 30.22 13.84
C GLU A 355 -15.02 31.52 14.21
N GLN A 356 -16.34 31.58 14.00
CA GLN A 356 -17.16 32.76 14.31
C GLN A 356 -17.24 33.04 15.81
N GLU A 357 -17.32 31.99 16.63
CA GLU A 357 -17.45 32.10 18.09
C GLU A 357 -16.10 32.15 18.81
N GLY A 358 -14.98 31.99 18.08
CA GLY A 358 -13.63 31.96 18.64
C GLY A 358 -13.37 30.76 19.55
N TRP A 359 -14.05 29.63 19.31
CA TRP A 359 -13.91 28.43 20.11
C TRP A 359 -12.77 27.56 19.61
N GLU A 360 -12.01 26.98 20.54
CA GLU A 360 -10.96 26.03 20.22
C GLU A 360 -11.54 24.64 19.93
N ILE A 361 -11.09 24.02 18.83
CA ILE A 361 -11.41 22.62 18.50
C ILE A 361 -10.51 21.72 19.34
N LYS A 362 -11.13 20.92 20.21
CA LYS A 362 -10.42 20.01 21.11
C LYS A 362 -9.74 18.88 20.34
N ASN A 363 -8.54 18.53 20.79
CA ASN A 363 -7.84 17.31 20.36
C ASN A 363 -8.50 16.06 20.95
N TYR A 364 -8.70 15.04 20.12
CA TYR A 364 -9.09 13.70 20.51
C TYR A 364 -7.90 12.74 20.40
N ASP A 365 -7.79 11.80 21.33
CA ASP A 365 -6.83 10.70 21.20
C ASP A 365 -7.22 9.76 20.06
N TYR A 366 -6.24 9.07 19.49
CA TYR A 366 -6.50 8.02 18.51
C TYR A 366 -7.41 6.95 19.15
N PRO A 367 -8.47 6.46 18.46
CA PRO A 367 -9.45 5.55 19.05
C PRO A 367 -8.81 4.27 19.58
N SER A 368 -8.98 3.98 20.87
CA SER A 368 -8.39 2.79 21.51
C SER A 368 -8.94 1.46 20.97
N GLN A 369 -10.09 1.50 20.28
CA GLN A 369 -10.70 0.32 19.63
C GLN A 369 -10.09 0.01 18.27
N LEU A 370 -9.25 0.89 17.73
CA LEU A 370 -8.58 0.71 16.45
C LEU A 370 -7.08 0.54 16.69
N GLU A 371 -6.48 -0.39 15.98
CA GLU A 371 -5.03 -0.42 15.86
C GLU A 371 -4.59 0.55 14.77
N ILE A 372 -3.41 1.17 14.89
CA ILE A 372 -2.82 1.94 13.78
C ILE A 372 -2.24 0.96 12.75
N ASP A 373 -2.42 1.23 11.45
CA ASP A 373 -1.88 0.36 10.39
C ASP A 373 -0.36 0.30 10.44
N ILE A 374 0.20 -0.83 10.03
CA ILE A 374 1.65 -1.03 10.10
C ILE A 374 2.41 -0.06 9.19
N LYS A 375 1.88 0.29 8.00
CA LYS A 375 2.46 1.30 7.10
C LYS A 375 2.59 2.65 7.80
N THR A 376 1.49 3.09 8.43
CA THR A 376 1.42 4.32 9.21
C THR A 376 2.40 4.28 10.38
N LYS A 377 2.42 3.19 11.18
CA LYS A 377 3.38 3.01 12.28
C LYS A 377 4.82 3.10 11.79
N LEU A 378 5.16 2.44 10.68
CA LEU A 378 6.51 2.44 10.13
C LEU A 378 6.92 3.83 9.67
N PHE A 379 6.07 4.52 8.91
CA PHE A 379 6.35 5.88 8.47
C PHE A 379 6.55 6.81 9.66
N PHE A 380 5.59 6.87 10.58
CA PHE A 380 5.63 7.84 11.69
C PHE A 380 6.71 7.51 12.71
N MET A 381 6.91 6.24 13.06
CA MET A 381 7.83 5.86 14.14
C MET A 381 9.27 5.62 13.67
N LYS A 382 9.47 5.15 12.43
CA LYS A 382 10.80 4.76 11.92
C LYS A 382 11.36 5.77 10.94
N VAL A 383 10.55 6.24 10.00
CA VAL A 383 11.01 7.14 8.94
C VAL A 383 11.13 8.56 9.47
N ILE A 384 10.04 9.13 9.97
CA ILE A 384 10.02 10.55 10.36
C ILE A 384 10.22 10.76 11.87
N LYS A 385 9.99 9.70 12.67
CA LYS A 385 10.17 9.67 14.12
C LYS A 385 9.26 10.66 14.89
N GLU A 386 8.09 10.97 14.35
CA GLU A 386 7.07 11.81 15.00
C GLU A 386 6.10 10.93 15.80
N LYS A 387 6.26 10.93 17.12
CA LYS A 387 5.43 10.12 18.02
C LYS A 387 4.01 10.67 18.19
N ASN A 388 3.87 11.99 18.14
CA ASN A 388 2.59 12.69 18.32
C ASN A 388 1.93 13.05 16.98
N TRP A 389 2.17 12.26 15.93
CA TRP A 389 1.72 12.59 14.58
C TRP A 389 0.22 12.87 14.46
N PHE A 390 -0.59 12.21 15.29
CA PHE A 390 -2.03 12.42 15.30
C PHE A 390 -2.43 13.78 15.87
N GLY A 391 -1.67 14.33 16.80
CA GLY A 391 -1.90 15.66 17.39
C GLY A 391 -1.19 16.80 16.63
N THR A 392 -0.37 16.49 15.64
CA THR A 392 0.47 17.45 14.92
C THR A 392 -0.19 17.85 13.60
N ILE A 393 -0.26 19.15 13.31
CA ILE A 393 -0.70 19.67 12.00
C ILE A 393 0.29 19.22 10.93
N ILE A 394 -0.22 18.86 9.74
CA ILE A 394 0.64 18.48 8.63
C ILE A 394 1.47 19.71 8.22
N PRO A 395 2.82 19.62 8.24
CA PRO A 395 3.65 20.77 7.94
C PRO A 395 3.54 21.15 6.46
N GLU A 396 3.62 22.45 6.17
CA GLU A 396 3.72 22.92 4.79
C GLU A 396 5.10 22.58 4.18
N TRP A 397 5.17 22.48 2.84
CA TRP A 397 6.39 22.08 2.12
C TRP A 397 7.56 23.04 2.26
N ASN A 398 7.28 24.29 2.62
CA ASN A 398 8.25 25.34 2.95
C ASN A 398 8.73 25.27 4.42
N GLN A 399 8.06 24.49 5.29
CA GLN A 399 8.34 24.40 6.74
C GLN A 399 9.19 23.17 7.11
N VAL A 400 9.41 22.22 6.19
CA VAL A 400 10.11 20.96 6.46
C VAL A 400 11.56 21.04 5.98
N THR A 401 12.50 21.03 6.92
CA THR A 401 13.96 20.95 6.68
C THR A 401 14.50 19.60 7.19
N PHE A 402 15.05 18.78 6.29
CA PHE A 402 15.73 17.55 6.68
C PHE A 402 17.18 17.83 7.01
N GLU A 403 17.48 18.08 8.28
CA GLU A 403 18.85 18.09 8.75
C GLU A 403 19.38 16.65 8.83
N LYS A 404 20.50 16.39 8.14
CA LYS A 404 21.25 15.12 8.25
C LYS A 404 21.73 14.94 9.69
N ASN A 405 20.95 14.20 10.48
CA ASN A 405 21.33 13.91 11.86
C ASN A 405 22.32 12.74 11.93
N SER A 406 23.60 13.06 12.04
CA SER A 406 24.55 12.22 12.76
C SER A 406 24.25 12.30 14.26
N THR A 407 23.97 11.14 14.86
CA THR A 407 23.81 10.84 16.29
C THR A 407 24.59 11.73 17.25
N THR A 408 23.92 12.39 18.21
CA THR A 408 24.03 12.18 19.68
C THR A 408 23.43 13.34 20.50
N ASN A 409 22.55 12.98 21.45
CA ASN A 409 22.19 13.64 22.72
C ASN A 409 22.66 15.10 22.96
N THR A 410 21.77 16.09 22.86
CA THR A 410 21.59 17.21 23.83
C THR A 410 20.48 18.18 23.35
N ILE A 411 19.23 17.81 23.64
CA ILE A 411 18.07 18.73 23.61
C ILE A 411 18.21 19.51 24.94
N VAL A 412 18.65 20.77 25.00
CA VAL A 412 17.84 21.98 24.77
C VAL A 412 18.71 23.22 24.45
N THR A 413 20.04 23.15 24.43
CA THR A 413 20.87 24.39 24.49
C THR A 413 21.44 24.89 23.15
N ASN A 414 21.41 24.12 22.06
CA ASN A 414 22.18 24.44 20.85
C ASN A 414 21.40 24.93 19.62
N TYR A 415 20.06 25.07 19.68
CA TYR A 415 19.30 25.43 18.47
C TYR A 415 19.62 26.84 17.95
N SER A 416 19.86 27.82 18.83
CA SER A 416 20.26 29.17 18.40
C SER A 416 21.70 29.22 17.88
N GLU A 417 22.64 28.53 18.53
CA GLU A 417 24.04 28.49 18.07
C GLU A 417 24.23 27.70 16.76
N TYR A 418 23.35 26.74 16.49
CA TYR A 418 23.35 25.92 15.28
C TYR A 418 22.76 26.67 14.08
N ILE A 419 21.67 27.43 14.26
CA ILE A 419 21.14 28.35 13.23
C ILE A 419 22.14 29.48 12.96
N ASP A 420 22.74 30.06 14.01
CA ASP A 420 23.83 31.04 13.87
C ASP A 420 24.98 30.44 13.02
N LYS A 421 25.40 29.20 13.25
CA LYS A 421 26.47 28.54 12.48
C LYS A 421 26.10 28.16 11.05
N LEU A 422 24.87 27.70 10.80
CA LEU A 422 24.42 27.30 9.45
C LEU A 422 24.19 28.51 8.53
N GLU A 423 23.74 29.65 9.08
CA GLU A 423 23.58 30.88 8.32
C GLU A 423 24.90 31.64 8.15
N CYS A 424 25.84 31.56 9.11
CA CYS A 424 27.23 32.04 8.95
C CYS A 424 28.03 31.30 7.87
N GLN A 425 27.75 30.01 7.65
CA GLN A 425 28.45 29.23 6.62
C GLN A 425 28.01 29.56 5.18
N ARG A 426 26.97 30.39 5.01
CA ARG A 426 26.52 30.94 3.74
C ARG A 426 26.57 32.48 3.73
N MET A 427 27.58 33.08 4.37
CA MET A 427 27.79 34.51 4.20
C MET A 427 28.00 34.81 2.71
N ASP A 428 27.14 35.70 2.21
CA ASP A 428 27.32 36.36 0.93
C ASP A 428 28.64 37.13 1.06
N GLU A 429 29.60 36.90 0.17
CA GLU A 429 30.89 37.63 0.19
C GLU A 429 30.67 39.15 0.27
N ASN A 430 29.54 39.65 -0.27
CA ASN A 430 29.17 41.05 -0.18
C ASN A 430 28.78 41.53 1.23
N ILE A 431 28.18 40.68 2.08
CA ILE A 431 27.85 41.05 3.46
C ILE A 431 29.12 41.21 4.29
N ASP A 432 30.07 40.29 4.15
CA ASP A 432 31.36 40.38 4.85
C ASP A 432 32.14 41.61 4.41
N ILE A 433 32.17 41.91 3.10
CA ILE A 433 32.79 43.13 2.58
C ILE A 433 32.09 44.38 3.14
N THR A 434 30.76 44.42 3.13
CA THR A 434 29.98 45.56 3.65
C THR A 434 30.26 45.78 5.13
N LEU A 435 30.24 44.71 5.94
CA LEU A 435 30.52 44.77 7.38
C LEU A 435 31.96 45.18 7.67
N HIS A 436 32.92 44.80 6.82
CA HIS A 436 34.32 45.19 6.99
C HIS A 436 34.56 46.68 6.67
N MET A 437 33.80 47.24 5.73
CA MET A 437 33.94 48.63 5.30
C MET A 437 32.96 49.60 5.98
N ALA A 438 32.08 49.10 6.85
CA ALA A 438 31.01 49.85 7.46
C ALA A 438 31.51 51.04 8.30
N ARG A 439 30.98 52.24 8.03
CA ARG A 439 31.21 53.46 8.82
C ARG A 439 30.19 53.62 9.93
N TYR A 440 28.91 53.46 9.58
CA TYR A 440 27.81 53.56 10.52
C TYR A 440 26.64 52.69 10.07
N TYR A 441 25.67 52.51 10.98
CA TYR A 441 24.41 51.86 10.67
C TYR A 441 23.21 52.56 11.31
N TYR A 442 22.02 52.31 10.78
CA TYR A 442 20.77 52.72 11.42
C TYR A 442 19.61 51.80 11.04
N PHE A 443 18.56 51.85 11.85
CA PHE A 443 17.34 51.09 11.62
C PHE A 443 16.30 51.94 10.91
N MET A 444 15.66 51.35 9.91
CA MET A 444 14.47 51.91 9.30
C MET A 444 13.30 50.92 9.46
N PRO A 445 12.04 51.35 9.27
CA PRO A 445 10.87 50.47 9.44
C PRO A 445 10.90 49.18 8.59
N TYR A 446 11.70 49.18 7.52
CA TYR A 446 11.78 48.10 6.54
C TYR A 446 13.08 47.27 6.61
N GLY A 447 14.02 47.58 7.51
CA GLY A 447 15.29 46.85 7.59
C GLY A 447 16.42 47.61 8.30
N ILE A 448 17.62 47.06 8.21
CA ILE A 448 18.87 47.73 8.68
C ILE A 448 19.61 48.30 7.48
N VAL A 449 20.08 49.54 7.63
CA VAL A 449 20.94 50.21 6.66
C VAL A 449 22.37 50.25 7.21
N ILE A 450 23.35 49.93 6.37
CA ILE A 450 24.78 50.00 6.69
C ILE A 450 25.46 50.81 5.59
N ASP A 451 26.15 51.90 5.96
CA ASP A 451 26.99 52.66 5.03
C ASP A 451 28.39 52.04 4.97
N ASP A 452 28.80 51.55 3.79
CA ASP A 452 30.13 50.95 3.58
C ASP A 452 31.23 51.97 3.26
N GLY A 453 30.93 53.26 3.43
CA GLY A 453 31.79 54.39 3.07
C GLY A 453 31.69 54.85 1.62
N ASN A 454 30.97 54.13 0.76
CA ASN A 454 30.65 54.52 -0.61
C ASN A 454 29.14 54.62 -0.84
N ILE A 455 28.38 53.63 -0.34
CA ILE A 455 26.93 53.51 -0.54
C ILE A 455 26.24 53.01 0.72
N GLU A 456 24.98 53.43 0.91
CA GLU A 456 24.11 52.91 1.95
C GLU A 456 23.43 51.61 1.47
N CYS A 457 23.80 50.48 2.08
CA CYS A 457 23.27 49.16 1.76
C CYS A 457 22.08 48.82 2.67
N LEU A 458 20.92 48.51 2.09
CA LEU A 458 19.72 48.10 2.83
C LEU A 458 19.60 46.57 2.88
N PHE A 459 19.57 46.03 4.09
CA PHE A 459 19.34 44.62 4.39
C PHE A 459 17.93 44.43 4.97
N ALA A 460 17.07 43.77 4.21
CA ALA A 460 15.64 43.66 4.49
C ALA A 460 15.06 42.32 4.01
N THR A 461 13.92 41.91 4.58
CA THR A 461 13.23 40.70 4.12
C THR A 461 12.49 40.96 2.81
N SER A 462 12.13 39.89 2.10
CA SER A 462 11.33 40.03 0.88
C SER A 462 9.99 40.73 1.13
N LYS A 463 9.39 40.53 2.31
CA LYS A 463 8.14 41.21 2.70
C LYS A 463 8.38 42.71 2.89
N ASP A 464 9.40 43.06 3.67
CA ASP A 464 9.68 44.46 4.01
C ASP A 464 10.09 45.28 2.77
N LEU A 465 10.80 44.66 1.83
CA LEU A 465 11.13 45.30 0.54
C LEU A 465 9.90 45.54 -0.33
N VAL A 466 8.93 44.62 -0.36
CA VAL A 466 7.66 44.83 -1.06
C VAL A 466 6.87 45.98 -0.43
N ASP A 467 6.83 46.05 0.90
CA ASP A 467 6.18 47.13 1.63
C ASP A 467 6.88 48.48 1.36
N TYR A 468 8.21 48.50 1.34
CA TYR A 468 8.99 49.69 1.02
C TYR A 468 8.81 50.15 -0.44
N LEU A 469 8.81 49.21 -1.40
CA LEU A 469 8.54 49.53 -2.80
C LEU A 469 7.13 50.11 -2.99
N THR A 470 6.15 49.60 -2.24
CA THR A 470 4.79 50.13 -2.25
C THR A 470 4.74 51.57 -1.75
N PHE A 471 5.49 51.89 -0.69
CA PHE A 471 5.69 53.26 -0.21
C PHE A 471 6.37 54.17 -1.25
N LEU A 472 7.43 53.68 -1.93
CA LEU A 472 8.13 54.43 -2.99
C LEU A 472 7.23 54.70 -4.21
N LYS A 473 6.37 53.76 -4.58
CA LYS A 473 5.35 53.95 -5.63
C LYS A 473 4.31 55.00 -5.23
N GLY A 474 3.86 54.98 -3.97
CA GLY A 474 2.93 55.97 -3.42
C GLY A 474 3.50 57.40 -3.32
N SER A 475 4.82 57.55 -3.35
CA SER A 475 5.53 58.85 -3.33
C SER A 475 5.98 59.32 -4.72
N GLU A 476 5.49 58.70 -5.80
CA GLU A 476 5.82 58.99 -7.20
C GLU A 476 7.31 58.85 -7.57
N ARG A 477 8.11 58.17 -6.73
CA ARG A 477 9.55 57.94 -6.96
C ARG A 477 9.85 56.78 -7.90
N VAL A 478 8.86 55.92 -8.17
CA VAL A 478 8.93 54.78 -9.10
C VAL A 478 7.92 54.99 -10.23
N LYS A 479 8.35 54.98 -11.49
CA LYS A 479 7.45 55.09 -12.65
C LYS A 479 6.83 53.73 -12.97
N THR A 480 5.56 53.73 -13.36
CA THR A 480 4.70 52.53 -13.52
C THR A 480 5.05 51.60 -14.70
N GLU A 481 6.17 51.80 -15.41
CA GLU A 481 6.49 51.09 -16.67
C GLU A 481 7.69 50.11 -16.60
N ASP A 482 8.21 49.77 -15.42
CA ASP A 482 9.31 48.79 -15.31
C ASP A 482 8.80 47.33 -15.25
N PHE A 483 8.33 46.80 -16.38
CA PHE A 483 7.94 45.38 -16.51
C PHE A 483 9.19 44.48 -16.61
N GLY A 484 9.46 43.70 -15.57
CA GLY A 484 10.46 42.61 -15.58
C GLY A 484 11.67 42.79 -14.65
N GLU A 485 11.81 43.93 -13.97
CA GLU A 485 12.88 44.16 -12.99
C GLU A 485 12.53 43.61 -11.59
N SER A 486 13.53 43.11 -10.86
CA SER A 486 13.35 42.64 -9.48
C SER A 486 12.96 43.79 -8.54
N VAL A 487 12.33 43.46 -7.41
CA VAL A 487 11.94 44.44 -6.38
C VAL A 487 13.17 45.20 -5.87
N GLU A 488 14.28 44.49 -5.69
CA GLU A 488 15.55 45.04 -5.22
C GLU A 488 16.17 46.03 -6.22
N THR A 489 16.08 45.72 -7.51
CA THR A 489 16.55 46.61 -8.58
C THR A 489 15.71 47.88 -8.65
N GLN A 490 14.38 47.76 -8.53
CA GLN A 490 13.47 48.91 -8.53
C GLN A 490 13.73 49.82 -7.32
N ILE A 491 13.94 49.25 -6.13
CA ILE A 491 14.26 50.03 -4.92
C ILE A 491 15.62 50.71 -5.07
N SER A 492 16.63 50.00 -5.60
CA SER A 492 17.98 50.56 -5.78
C SER A 492 18.02 51.72 -6.76
N ARG A 493 17.10 51.74 -7.74
CA ARG A 493 16.95 52.85 -8.69
C ARG A 493 16.13 54.02 -8.13
N ALA A 494 15.13 53.73 -7.30
CA ALA A 494 14.16 54.71 -6.82
C ALA A 494 14.49 55.32 -5.44
N SER A 495 15.52 54.81 -4.77
CA SER A 495 16.02 55.29 -3.50
C SER A 495 17.53 55.54 -3.57
N HIS A 496 18.12 56.06 -2.49
CA HIS A 496 19.57 56.18 -2.35
C HIS A 496 20.21 54.89 -1.80
N PHE A 497 19.40 53.87 -1.52
CA PHE A 497 19.88 52.60 -0.97
C PHE A 497 20.27 51.64 -2.07
N TYR A 498 21.37 50.92 -1.88
CA TYR A 498 21.66 49.72 -2.65
C TYR A 498 21.00 48.50 -2.00
N VAL A 499 20.22 47.76 -2.78
CA VAL A 499 19.60 46.49 -2.36
C VAL A 499 20.11 45.39 -3.29
N ASN A 500 20.99 44.54 -2.78
CA ASN A 500 21.52 43.41 -3.54
C ASN A 500 20.43 42.34 -3.78
N ARG A 501 19.81 41.87 -2.69
CA ARG A 501 18.75 40.87 -2.67
C ARG A 501 17.95 40.95 -1.36
N SER A 502 16.83 40.26 -1.30
CA SER A 502 16.13 39.99 -0.03
C SER A 502 16.84 38.93 0.84
N TYR A 503 16.72 39.07 2.16
CA TYR A 503 17.36 38.20 3.15
C TYR A 503 16.34 37.55 4.09
N SER A 504 16.72 36.46 4.77
CA SER A 504 15.90 35.87 5.84
C SER A 504 15.90 36.76 7.08
N SER A 505 14.86 36.69 7.90
CA SER A 505 14.80 37.43 9.18
C SER A 505 15.96 37.08 10.10
N ASN A 506 16.37 35.81 10.15
CA ASN A 506 17.49 35.35 10.97
C ASN A 506 18.83 35.96 10.51
N LEU A 507 19.07 36.03 9.19
CA LEU A 507 20.28 36.66 8.66
C LEU A 507 20.30 38.17 8.95
N ILE A 508 19.16 38.84 8.95
CA ILE A 508 19.06 40.26 9.37
C ILE A 508 19.42 40.40 10.86
N TYR A 509 18.88 39.54 11.74
CA TYR A 509 19.25 39.54 13.15
C TYR A 509 20.75 39.26 13.36
N PHE A 510 21.32 38.36 12.55
CA PHE A 510 22.74 38.08 12.57
C PHE A 510 23.58 39.28 12.12
N ILE A 511 23.19 39.96 11.03
CA ILE A 511 23.84 41.19 10.57
C ILE A 511 23.81 42.22 11.69
N ILE A 512 22.64 42.48 12.28
CA ILE A 512 22.49 43.42 13.41
C ILE A 512 23.45 43.07 14.55
N LYS A 513 23.48 41.79 14.95
CA LYS A 513 24.40 41.30 15.97
C LYS A 513 25.86 41.57 15.58
N LYS A 514 26.23 41.35 14.31
CA LYS A 514 27.59 41.61 13.82
C LYS A 514 27.95 43.09 13.77
N VAL A 515 27.02 43.96 13.40
CA VAL A 515 27.27 45.41 13.42
C VAL A 515 27.59 45.88 14.84
N ILE A 516 26.81 45.39 15.82
CA ILE A 516 27.02 45.67 17.24
C ILE A 516 28.33 45.04 17.76
N GLU A 517 28.60 43.77 17.44
CA GLU A 517 29.83 43.05 17.86
C GLU A 517 31.10 43.69 17.29
N ASN A 518 31.05 44.22 16.07
CA ASN A 518 32.18 44.88 15.42
C ASN A 518 32.39 46.32 15.91
N GLY A 519 31.52 46.84 16.78
CA GLY A 519 31.62 48.20 17.30
C GLY A 519 31.42 49.27 16.23
N ILE A 520 30.65 48.97 15.19
CA ILE A 520 30.28 49.96 14.18
C ILE A 520 29.27 50.92 14.84
N PRO A 521 29.50 52.24 14.83
CA PRO A 521 28.63 53.19 15.51
C PRO A 521 27.28 53.32 14.81
N THR A 522 26.26 53.69 15.58
CA THR A 522 25.00 54.16 15.00
C THR A 522 25.23 55.48 14.26
N ILE A 523 24.33 55.85 13.34
CA ILE A 523 24.44 57.12 12.61
C ILE A 523 24.52 58.34 13.56
N GLU A 524 23.79 58.29 14.68
CA GLU A 524 23.78 59.35 15.69
C GLU A 524 25.15 59.46 16.39
N GLU A 525 25.73 58.32 16.79
CA GLU A 525 27.08 58.26 17.40
C GLU A 525 28.17 58.69 16.42
N TRP A 526 28.03 58.33 15.14
CA TRP A 526 28.97 58.71 14.08
C TRP A 526 28.99 60.23 13.82
N GLU A 527 27.80 60.85 13.81
CA GLU A 527 27.66 62.31 13.66
C GLU A 527 28.17 63.08 14.90
N GLU A 528 27.99 62.53 16.11
CA GLU A 528 28.50 63.13 17.37
C GLU A 528 30.03 63.17 17.46
N ASP A 529 30.72 62.23 16.79
CA ASP A 529 32.18 62.18 16.70
C ASP A 529 32.78 63.18 15.68
N GLY A 530 31.94 63.98 15.00
CA GLY A 530 32.34 65.07 14.12
C GLY A 530 32.71 64.64 12.69
N ASN A 531 32.22 63.49 12.24
CA ASN A 531 32.42 62.93 10.90
C ASN A 531 31.34 63.31 9.88
#